data_AF-A0A1I8AGS0-F1
#
_entry.id   AF-A0A1I8AGS0-F1
#
_cell.length_a   1.000
_cell.length_b   1.000
_cell.length_c   1.000
_cell.angle_alpha   90.00
_cell.angle_beta   90.00
_cell.angle_gamma   90.00
#
_symmetry.space_group_name_H-M   'P 1'
#
loop_
_entity.id
_entity.type
_entity.pdbx_description
1 polymer ?
#
loop_
_entity_poly.entity_id
_entity_poly.type
_entity_poly.pdbx_seq_one_letter_code
_entity_poly.pdbx_strand_id
1 'polypeptide(L)'
;MAFSHRLVSILVLLYNFLCAPLLFLAPTLLFTHSKYLILTSCSNSTGPTTRSLEAFDGGSSCYNQRKALYLFAIFNIVRILSFKYEKVFYKMNEYCNCAVRQYRPGLYLNSALAVPFLARQVCNAFFDSYGAHFFFVFTVASCSFVLMLPYVRDMCFLVISVVKGVVHNYYSTKLLLVLSVLAATLYVFLVLVNLGYIMCDMSPDWFLMGYPVQFPYLNFPIALFLIHHFILNAHKQLPHVIYEVTEEDVFAYVLRAKCLNWADCHFATQIHLLLVRPSSCTFQQRREIGQRVKLVNSVNEMEPWLADKFRSVLLKSKPSYTVSFNNC
;
A
#
# COMPACT_ATOMS: atom_id res chain seq x y z
N MET A 1 -28.91 -0.22 12.60
CA MET A 1 -27.80 -0.67 11.73
C MET A 1 -26.56 0.26 11.70
N ALA A 2 -26.67 1.58 11.92
CA ALA A 2 -25.51 2.49 11.88
C ALA A 2 -24.42 2.24 12.95
N PHE A 3 -24.79 1.66 14.11
CA PHE A 3 -23.86 1.36 15.20
C PHE A 3 -22.86 0.24 14.84
N SER A 4 -23.32 -0.79 14.11
CA SER A 4 -22.47 -1.90 13.66
C SER A 4 -21.42 -1.46 12.65
N HIS A 5 -21.76 -0.56 11.72
CA HIS A 5 -20.81 -0.05 10.72
C HIS A 5 -19.72 0.84 11.34
N ARG A 6 -20.09 1.67 12.33
CA ARG A 6 -19.10 2.51 13.04
C ARG A 6 -18.15 1.67 13.89
N LEU A 7 -18.66 0.65 14.60
CA LEU A 7 -17.83 -0.27 15.38
C LEU A 7 -16.83 -1.01 14.50
N VAL A 8 -17.29 -1.57 13.37
CA VAL A 8 -16.41 -2.28 12.41
C VAL A 8 -15.34 -1.34 11.85
N SER A 9 -15.70 -0.11 11.50
CA SER A 9 -14.72 0.89 11.01
C SER A 9 -13.65 1.23 12.05
N ILE A 10 -14.05 1.41 13.32
CA ILE A 10 -13.12 1.65 14.43
C ILE A 10 -12.20 0.45 14.66
N LEU A 11 -12.73 -0.77 14.65
CA LEU A 11 -11.95 -2.00 14.80
C LEU A 11 -10.94 -2.17 13.65
N VAL A 12 -11.34 -1.89 12.42
CA VAL A 12 -10.44 -1.92 11.26
C VAL A 12 -9.33 -0.87 11.39
N LEU A 13 -9.64 0.32 11.87
CA LEU A 13 -8.66 1.38 12.07
C LEU A 13 -7.64 1.03 13.17
N LEU A 14 -8.11 0.50 14.30
CA LEU A 14 -7.27 -0.02 15.39
C LEU A 14 -6.37 -1.17 14.93
N TYR A 15 -6.95 -2.14 14.20
CA TYR A 15 -6.21 -3.26 13.61
C TYR A 15 -5.09 -2.75 12.70
N ASN A 16 -5.38 -1.77 11.84
CA ASN A 16 -4.38 -1.20 10.94
C ASN A 16 -3.30 -0.42 11.69
N PHE A 17 -3.69 0.36 12.70
CA PHE A 17 -2.76 1.15 13.51
C PHE A 17 -1.78 0.26 14.31
N LEU A 18 -2.21 -0.92 14.76
CA LEU A 18 -1.37 -1.85 15.50
C LEU A 18 -0.55 -2.76 14.57
N CYS A 19 -1.16 -3.33 13.54
CA CYS A 19 -0.51 -4.32 12.69
C CYS A 19 0.54 -3.71 11.76
N ALA A 20 0.34 -2.51 11.22
CA ALA A 20 1.29 -1.94 10.27
C ALA A 20 2.66 -1.62 10.91
N PRO A 21 2.77 -0.93 12.06
CA PRO A 21 4.05 -0.70 12.72
C PRO A 21 4.72 -2.00 13.18
N LEU A 22 3.92 -2.96 13.67
CA LEU A 22 4.44 -4.26 14.11
C LEU A 22 5.03 -5.05 12.94
N LEU A 23 4.35 -5.11 11.80
CA LEU A 23 4.85 -5.78 10.59
C LEU A 23 6.01 -5.04 9.94
N PHE A 24 6.13 -3.72 10.14
CA PHE A 24 7.27 -2.92 9.69
C PHE A 24 8.54 -3.24 10.47
N LEU A 25 8.43 -3.33 11.81
CA LEU A 25 9.55 -3.58 12.73
C LEU A 25 9.80 -5.06 13.05
N ALA A 26 8.93 -5.95 12.61
CA ALA A 26 9.02 -7.38 12.91
C ALA A 26 10.40 -8.01 12.62
N PRO A 27 11.07 -7.74 11.48
CA PRO A 27 12.36 -8.40 11.23
C PRO A 27 13.44 -7.96 12.22
N THR A 28 13.48 -6.68 12.57
CA THR A 28 14.32 -6.13 13.64
C THR A 28 14.06 -6.80 14.98
N LEU A 29 12.80 -6.85 15.42
CA LEU A 29 12.43 -7.42 16.73
C LEU A 29 12.77 -8.91 16.81
N LEU A 30 12.49 -9.66 15.75
CA LEU A 30 12.80 -11.09 15.71
C LEU A 30 14.31 -11.33 15.69
N PHE A 31 15.08 -10.47 15.00
CA PHE A 31 16.54 -10.57 15.01
C PHE A 31 17.13 -10.30 16.39
N THR A 32 16.64 -9.31 17.13
CA THR A 32 17.23 -8.91 18.41
C THR A 32 17.04 -9.98 19.48
N HIS A 33 15.88 -10.63 19.50
CA HIS A 33 15.60 -11.75 20.41
C HIS A 33 16.36 -13.03 20.06
N SER A 34 16.83 -13.18 18.82
CA SER A 34 17.52 -14.38 18.34
C SER A 34 19.02 -14.21 18.14
N LYS A 35 19.54 -12.99 18.27
CA LYS A 35 20.98 -12.68 18.14
C LYS A 35 21.84 -13.59 19.02
N TYR A 36 21.41 -13.81 20.26
CA TYR A 36 22.12 -14.69 21.20
C TYR A 36 22.17 -16.15 20.71
N LEU A 37 21.07 -16.66 20.14
CA LEU A 37 21.01 -18.02 19.57
C LEU A 37 21.94 -18.16 18.36
N ILE A 38 22.04 -17.13 17.51
CA ILE A 38 22.96 -17.14 16.37
C ILE A 38 24.42 -17.21 16.87
N LEU A 39 24.77 -16.42 17.88
CA LEU A 39 26.10 -16.41 18.49
C LEU A 39 26.49 -17.76 19.10
N THR A 40 25.62 -18.37 19.91
CA THR A 40 25.89 -19.67 20.54
C THR A 40 25.97 -20.81 19.52
N SER A 41 25.23 -20.70 18.41
CA SER A 41 25.31 -21.68 17.32
C SER A 41 26.67 -21.72 16.63
N CYS A 42 27.44 -20.63 16.70
CA CYS A 42 28.80 -20.52 16.13
C CYS A 42 29.89 -20.96 17.12
N SER A 43 29.65 -20.83 18.44
CA SER A 43 30.65 -21.16 19.47
C SER A 43 30.85 -22.66 19.68
N ASN A 44 29.87 -23.50 19.32
CA ASN A 44 29.96 -24.96 19.53
C ASN A 44 30.80 -25.71 18.47
N SER A 45 31.51 -25.00 17.58
CA SER A 45 32.40 -25.64 16.59
C SER A 45 33.85 -25.81 17.05
N THR A 46 34.23 -25.29 18.23
CA THR A 46 35.56 -25.54 18.81
C THR A 46 35.46 -26.69 19.81
N GLY A 47 35.98 -27.86 19.42
CA GLY A 47 36.43 -28.87 20.39
C GLY A 47 37.47 -28.30 21.36
N PRO A 48 37.79 -29.00 22.46
CA PRO A 48 38.62 -28.45 23.52
C PRO A 48 40.09 -28.44 23.07
N THR A 49 40.52 -27.38 22.40
CA THR A 49 41.94 -27.05 22.27
C THR A 49 42.13 -25.56 22.41
N THR A 50 42.69 -25.20 23.57
CA THR A 50 43.42 -23.98 23.88
C THR A 50 44.26 -23.47 22.71
N ARG A 51 43.78 -22.45 21.97
CA ARG A 51 44.64 -21.56 21.17
C ARG A 51 44.13 -20.13 21.20
N SER A 52 45.10 -19.23 21.15
CA SER A 52 45.07 -17.79 21.35
C SER A 52 44.05 -17.03 20.50
N LEU A 53 43.62 -15.90 21.05
CA LEU A 53 42.58 -14.97 20.59
C LEU A 53 42.86 -14.26 19.25
N GLU A 54 43.82 -14.72 18.44
CA GLU A 54 44.30 -13.99 17.24
C GLU A 54 44.21 -14.79 15.92
N ALA A 55 43.55 -15.96 15.91
CA ALA A 55 43.26 -16.72 14.69
C ALA A 55 41.73 -16.83 14.43
N PHE A 56 41.02 -15.69 14.48
CA PHE A 56 39.56 -15.61 14.46
C PHE A 56 38.95 -15.15 13.13
N ASP A 57 39.47 -15.57 11.98
CA ASP A 57 38.79 -15.36 10.69
C ASP A 57 37.62 -16.34 10.43
N GLY A 58 37.57 -17.47 11.15
CA GLY A 58 36.46 -18.43 11.04
C GLY A 58 35.19 -18.04 11.80
N GLY A 59 35.32 -17.29 12.91
CA GLY A 59 34.19 -16.92 13.78
C GLY A 59 33.37 -15.75 13.25
N SER A 60 34.02 -14.78 12.60
CA SER A 60 33.35 -13.62 11.97
C SER A 60 32.58 -14.04 10.71
N SER A 61 33.16 -14.90 9.88
CA SER A 61 32.53 -15.42 8.66
C SER A 61 31.34 -16.32 8.96
N CYS A 62 31.47 -17.26 9.92
CA CYS A 62 30.36 -18.13 10.34
C CYS A 62 29.18 -17.33 10.92
N TYR A 63 29.46 -16.35 11.79
CA TYR A 63 28.42 -15.48 12.34
C TYR A 63 27.72 -14.65 11.26
N ASN A 64 28.46 -14.05 10.33
CA ASN A 64 27.91 -13.25 9.24
C ASN A 64 27.04 -14.08 8.29
N GLN A 65 27.47 -15.29 7.93
CA GLN A 65 26.71 -16.21 7.10
C GLN A 65 25.41 -16.65 7.77
N ARG A 66 25.46 -17.09 9.03
CA ARG A 66 24.27 -17.52 9.78
C ARG A 66 23.30 -16.37 10.03
N LYS A 67 23.83 -15.19 10.36
CA LYS A 67 23.06 -13.95 10.48
C LYS A 67 22.34 -13.63 9.16
N ALA A 68 23.02 -13.70 8.02
CA ALA A 68 22.43 -13.39 6.72
C ALA A 68 21.32 -14.37 6.33
N LEU A 69 21.55 -15.69 6.51
CA LEU A 69 20.55 -16.74 6.26
C LEU A 69 19.31 -16.56 7.15
N TYR A 70 19.53 -16.28 8.44
CA TYR A 70 18.45 -16.10 9.40
C TYR A 70 17.62 -14.84 9.10
N LEU A 71 18.29 -13.71 8.82
CA LEU A 71 17.62 -12.46 8.42
C LEU A 71 16.86 -12.62 7.10
N PHE A 72 17.42 -13.35 6.13
CA PHE A 72 16.73 -13.71 4.90
C PHE A 72 15.45 -14.49 5.20
N ALA A 73 15.52 -15.54 6.03
CA ALA A 73 14.35 -16.35 6.37
C ALA A 73 13.25 -15.53 7.07
N ILE A 74 13.62 -14.74 8.09
CA ILE A 74 12.68 -13.86 8.79
C ILE A 74 12.04 -12.87 7.82
N PHE A 75 12.85 -12.16 7.04
CA PHE A 75 12.35 -11.14 6.12
C PHE A 75 11.32 -11.74 5.17
N ASN A 76 11.59 -12.92 4.60
CA ASN A 76 10.66 -13.61 3.72
C ASN A 76 9.35 -13.98 4.42
N ILE A 77 9.40 -14.53 5.64
CA ILE A 77 8.19 -14.86 6.42
C ILE A 77 7.37 -13.60 6.70
N VAL A 78 8.01 -12.55 7.22
CA VAL A 78 7.37 -11.26 7.50
C VAL A 78 6.81 -10.64 6.22
N ARG A 79 7.50 -10.76 5.08
CA ARG A 79 7.04 -10.26 3.78
C ARG A 79 5.78 -10.96 3.31
N ILE A 80 5.69 -12.29 3.45
CA ILE A 80 4.48 -13.05 3.11
C ILE A 80 3.30 -12.61 3.98
N LEU A 81 3.53 -12.45 5.29
CA LEU A 81 2.49 -11.98 6.22
C LEU A 81 2.04 -10.56 5.90
N SER A 82 2.98 -9.65 5.68
CA SER A 82 2.67 -8.26 5.32
C SER A 82 1.99 -8.14 3.96
N PHE A 83 2.35 -8.95 2.95
CA PHE A 83 1.64 -8.97 1.67
C PHE A 83 0.19 -9.45 1.81
N LYS A 84 -0.06 -10.44 2.68
CA LYS A 84 -1.44 -10.85 3.01
C LYS A 84 -2.20 -9.71 3.68
N TYR A 85 -1.57 -9.04 4.66
CA TYR A 85 -2.14 -7.86 5.31
C TYR A 85 -2.48 -6.76 4.31
N GLU A 86 -1.56 -6.41 3.40
CA GLU A 86 -1.76 -5.39 2.37
C GLU A 86 -2.94 -5.73 1.44
N LYS A 87 -3.08 -7.00 1.03
CA LYS A 87 -4.24 -7.46 0.24
C LYS A 87 -5.56 -7.31 0.99
N VAL A 88 -5.59 -7.63 2.28
CA VAL A 88 -6.78 -7.46 3.11
C VAL A 88 -7.10 -5.98 3.29
N PHE A 89 -6.10 -5.16 3.59
CA PHE A 89 -6.22 -3.70 3.72
C PHE A 89 -6.77 -3.07 2.45
N TYR A 90 -6.26 -3.48 1.28
CA TYR A 90 -6.71 -3.00 -0.03
C TYR A 90 -8.20 -3.32 -0.28
N LYS A 91 -8.66 -4.50 0.13
CA LYS A 91 -10.07 -4.91 -0.04
C LYS A 91 -11.00 -4.26 0.98
N MET A 92 -10.63 -4.26 2.27
CA MET A 92 -11.47 -3.78 3.38
C MET A 92 -11.77 -2.29 3.28
N ASN A 93 -10.84 -1.48 2.77
CA ASN A 93 -11.06 -0.05 2.59
C ASN A 93 -11.75 0.31 1.27
N GLU A 94 -12.32 -0.68 0.56
CA GLU A 94 -12.96 -0.52 -0.76
C GLU A 94 -12.06 0.16 -1.81
N TYR A 95 -10.74 0.08 -1.63
CA TYR A 95 -9.77 0.72 -2.52
C TYR A 95 -9.74 0.04 -3.90
N CYS A 96 -10.21 -1.19 -3.99
CA CYS A 96 -10.48 -1.87 -5.25
C CYS A 96 -11.50 -1.13 -6.13
N ASN A 97 -12.30 -0.21 -5.58
CA ASN A 97 -13.27 0.57 -6.35
C ASN A 97 -12.69 1.89 -6.90
N CYS A 98 -11.39 2.14 -6.67
CA CYS A 98 -10.72 3.33 -7.15
C CYS A 98 -9.93 3.01 -8.44
N ALA A 99 -10.24 3.70 -9.54
CA ALA A 99 -9.70 3.39 -10.86
C ALA A 99 -8.17 3.45 -10.93
N VAL A 100 -7.54 4.47 -10.34
CA VAL A 100 -6.07 4.58 -10.32
C VAL A 100 -5.40 3.46 -9.53
N ARG A 101 -6.08 2.96 -8.49
CA ARG A 101 -5.57 1.89 -7.62
C ARG A 101 -5.77 0.50 -8.18
N GLN A 102 -6.77 0.29 -9.04
CA GLN A 102 -6.90 -0.94 -9.81
C GLN A 102 -5.73 -1.08 -10.79
N TYR A 103 -5.34 0.02 -11.44
CA TYR A 103 -4.23 0.02 -12.39
C TYR A 103 -2.86 -0.08 -11.69
N ARG A 104 -2.69 0.57 -10.53
CA ARG A 104 -1.46 0.56 -9.73
C ARG A 104 -1.76 0.28 -8.25
N PRO A 105 -1.87 -1.01 -7.87
CA PRO A 105 -2.21 -1.37 -6.48
C PRO A 105 -1.03 -1.22 -5.50
N GLY A 106 0.21 -1.02 -5.97
CA GLY A 106 1.39 -0.89 -5.10
C GLY A 106 1.71 -2.15 -4.28
N LEU A 107 1.21 -3.30 -4.71
CA LEU A 107 1.35 -4.59 -4.02
C LEU A 107 2.58 -5.32 -4.54
N TYR A 108 3.61 -5.46 -3.71
CA TYR A 108 4.86 -6.12 -4.08
C TYR A 108 5.15 -7.31 -3.19
N LEU A 109 5.02 -8.54 -3.70
CA LEU A 109 5.45 -9.71 -2.94
C LEU A 109 6.98 -9.83 -2.86
N ASN A 110 7.73 -9.09 -3.69
CA ASN A 110 9.09 -9.36 -4.16
C ASN A 110 10.12 -9.79 -3.08
N SER A 111 10.02 -11.04 -2.64
CA SER A 111 10.90 -11.71 -1.69
C SER A 111 12.32 -11.89 -2.28
N ALA A 112 12.43 -11.86 -3.60
CA ALA A 112 13.69 -11.90 -4.32
C ALA A 112 14.62 -10.71 -4.00
N LEU A 113 14.09 -9.60 -3.47
CA LEU A 113 14.92 -8.46 -3.02
C LEU A 113 15.96 -8.83 -1.95
N ALA A 114 15.71 -9.88 -1.18
CA ALA A 114 16.66 -10.35 -0.17
C ALA A 114 17.77 -11.24 -0.73
N VAL A 115 17.65 -11.70 -1.98
CA VAL A 115 18.62 -12.58 -2.63
C VAL A 115 19.96 -11.87 -2.90
N PRO A 116 20.01 -10.64 -3.46
CA PRO A 116 21.28 -9.94 -3.63
C PRO A 116 22.00 -9.66 -2.30
N PHE A 117 21.25 -9.32 -1.25
CA PHE A 117 21.80 -9.16 0.10
C PHE A 117 22.41 -10.46 0.61
N LEU A 118 21.68 -11.59 0.50
CA LEU A 118 22.18 -12.89 0.91
C LEU A 118 23.43 -13.29 0.10
N ALA A 119 23.39 -13.13 -1.21
CA ALA A 119 24.50 -13.43 -2.10
C ALA A 119 25.75 -12.64 -1.69
N ARG A 120 25.62 -11.33 -1.43
CA ARG A 120 26.74 -10.52 -0.94
C ARG A 120 27.28 -11.04 0.39
N GLN A 121 26.43 -11.22 1.39
CA GLN A 121 26.89 -11.61 2.74
C GLN A 121 27.51 -13.01 2.80
N VAL A 122 27.09 -13.93 1.94
CA VAL A 122 27.59 -15.33 1.94
C VAL A 122 28.75 -15.52 0.97
N CYS A 123 28.69 -14.92 -0.22
CA CYS A 123 29.62 -15.21 -1.32
C CYS A 123 30.75 -14.20 -1.47
N ASN A 124 30.68 -12.99 -0.88
CA ASN A 124 31.71 -11.96 -1.12
C ASN A 124 33.12 -12.45 -0.74
N ALA A 125 33.27 -13.01 0.47
CA ALA A 125 34.55 -13.55 0.94
C ALA A 125 35.11 -14.66 0.03
N PHE A 126 34.24 -15.45 -0.60
CA PHE A 126 34.66 -16.45 -1.57
C PHE A 126 35.21 -15.76 -2.83
N PHE A 127 34.45 -14.86 -3.46
CA PHE A 127 34.89 -14.19 -4.69
C PHE A 127 36.10 -13.27 -4.52
N ASP A 128 36.31 -12.72 -3.32
CA ASP A 128 37.53 -11.99 -2.95
C ASP A 128 38.77 -12.89 -3.06
N SER A 129 38.70 -14.12 -2.53
CA SER A 129 39.83 -15.06 -2.54
C SER A 129 40.22 -15.56 -3.95
N TYR A 130 39.29 -15.54 -4.91
CA TYR A 130 39.51 -15.97 -6.30
C TYR A 130 39.82 -14.81 -7.26
N GLY A 131 39.92 -13.56 -6.77
CA GLY A 131 40.21 -12.40 -7.62
C GLY A 131 39.08 -11.97 -8.57
N ALA A 132 37.86 -12.48 -8.36
CA ALA A 132 36.69 -12.21 -9.21
C ALA A 132 35.69 -11.23 -8.57
N HIS A 133 36.10 -10.51 -7.51
CA HIS A 133 35.26 -9.59 -6.74
C HIS A 133 34.54 -8.54 -7.61
N PHE A 134 35.24 -7.93 -8.58
CA PHE A 134 34.63 -6.90 -9.44
C PHE A 134 33.43 -7.45 -10.24
N PHE A 135 33.58 -8.61 -10.87
CA PHE A 135 32.50 -9.25 -11.63
C PHE A 135 31.33 -9.66 -10.74
N PHE A 136 31.63 -10.16 -9.53
CA PHE A 136 30.62 -10.52 -8.55
C PHE A 136 29.80 -9.29 -8.11
N VAL A 137 30.46 -8.22 -7.67
CA VAL A 137 29.79 -6.98 -7.25
C VAL A 137 28.97 -6.38 -8.39
N PHE A 138 29.50 -6.33 -9.61
CA PHE A 138 28.78 -5.83 -10.77
C PHE A 138 27.50 -6.64 -11.06
N THR A 139 27.59 -7.97 -10.96
CA THR A 139 26.44 -8.87 -11.17
C THR A 139 25.39 -8.68 -10.09
N VAL A 140 25.79 -8.62 -8.82
CA VAL A 140 24.89 -8.38 -7.68
C VAL A 140 24.21 -7.01 -7.83
N ALA A 141 24.94 -5.95 -8.18
CA ALA A 141 24.39 -4.62 -8.38
C ALA A 141 23.37 -4.59 -9.53
N SER A 142 23.70 -5.22 -10.65
CA SER A 142 22.80 -5.31 -11.82
C SER A 142 21.51 -6.06 -11.50
N CYS A 143 21.61 -7.23 -10.85
CA CYS A 143 20.45 -7.99 -10.40
C CYS A 143 19.59 -7.21 -9.39
N SER A 144 20.25 -6.50 -8.46
CA SER A 144 19.56 -5.66 -7.47
C SER A 144 18.75 -4.54 -8.11
N PHE A 145 19.32 -3.86 -9.11
CA PHE A 145 18.63 -2.83 -9.86
C PHE A 145 17.39 -3.38 -10.56
N VAL A 146 17.52 -4.51 -11.25
CA VAL A 146 16.39 -5.18 -11.94
C VAL A 146 15.28 -5.56 -10.95
N LEU A 147 15.63 -6.08 -9.78
CA LEU A 147 14.66 -6.44 -8.74
C LEU A 147 13.97 -5.21 -8.11
N MET A 148 14.63 -4.05 -8.11
CA MET A 148 14.07 -2.79 -7.62
C MET A 148 13.26 -2.02 -8.67
N LEU A 149 13.34 -2.38 -9.96
CA LEU A 149 12.61 -1.71 -11.06
C LEU A 149 11.11 -1.49 -10.79
N PRO A 150 10.35 -2.45 -10.23
CA PRO A 150 8.93 -2.24 -9.95
C PRO A 150 8.67 -1.09 -8.97
N TYR A 151 9.58 -0.88 -8.01
CA TYR A 151 9.50 0.20 -7.01
C TYR A 151 9.90 1.54 -7.62
N VAL A 152 10.94 1.55 -8.46
CA VAL A 152 11.37 2.76 -9.20
C VAL A 152 10.28 3.22 -10.17
N ARG A 153 9.62 2.28 -10.86
CA ARG A 153 8.51 2.60 -11.76
C ARG A 153 7.35 3.27 -11.03
N ASP A 154 6.96 2.74 -9.88
CA ASP A 154 5.87 3.34 -9.10
C ASP A 154 6.31 4.66 -8.44
N MET A 155 7.56 4.79 -8.03
CA MET A 155 8.14 6.07 -7.59
C MET A 155 7.95 7.15 -8.66
N CYS A 156 8.36 6.89 -9.91
CA CYS A 156 8.17 7.84 -11.01
C CYS A 156 6.68 8.17 -11.23
N PHE A 157 5.82 7.15 -11.19
CA PHE A 157 4.38 7.34 -11.34
C PHE A 157 3.78 8.20 -10.23
N LEU A 158 4.16 7.97 -8.97
CA LEU A 158 3.68 8.72 -7.81
C LEU A 158 4.11 10.18 -7.89
N VAL A 159 5.38 10.45 -8.24
CA VAL A 159 5.88 11.82 -8.44
C VAL A 159 5.06 12.53 -9.53
N ILE A 160 4.87 11.90 -10.69
CA ILE A 160 4.05 12.45 -11.77
C ILE A 160 2.61 12.68 -11.30
N SER A 161 2.06 11.78 -10.50
CA SER A 161 0.69 11.87 -9.97
C SER A 161 0.55 13.04 -9.00
N VAL A 162 1.54 13.27 -8.12
CA VAL A 162 1.55 14.44 -7.24
C VAL A 162 1.61 15.73 -8.05
N VAL A 163 2.50 15.83 -9.04
CA VAL A 163 2.62 16.99 -9.93
C VAL A 163 1.29 17.27 -10.64
N LYS A 164 0.67 16.24 -11.23
CA LYS A 164 -0.67 16.37 -11.84
C LYS A 164 -1.73 16.82 -10.83
N GLY A 165 -1.66 16.30 -9.61
CA GLY A 165 -2.55 16.70 -8.52
C GLY A 165 -2.40 18.18 -8.16
N VAL A 166 -1.18 18.73 -8.18
CA VAL A 166 -0.91 20.15 -7.97
C VAL A 166 -1.47 20.98 -9.13
N VAL A 167 -1.06 20.66 -10.36
CA VAL A 167 -1.44 21.43 -11.57
C VAL A 167 -2.96 21.52 -11.76
N HIS A 168 -3.68 20.48 -11.38
CA HIS A 168 -5.13 20.40 -11.59
C HIS A 168 -5.96 20.63 -10.34
N ASN A 169 -5.37 21.10 -9.24
CA ASN A 169 -6.03 21.42 -7.97
C ASN A 169 -6.85 20.24 -7.39
N TYR A 170 -6.21 19.07 -7.25
CA TYR A 170 -6.83 17.89 -6.61
C TYR A 170 -6.86 17.98 -5.08
N TYR A 171 -6.01 18.81 -4.48
CA TYR A 171 -5.90 18.93 -3.03
C TYR A 171 -6.87 20.00 -2.52
N SER A 172 -7.79 19.59 -1.64
CA SER A 172 -8.79 20.49 -1.05
C SER A 172 -8.18 21.50 -0.07
N THR A 173 -7.08 21.12 0.61
CA THR A 173 -6.39 21.96 1.58
C THR A 173 -4.89 22.05 1.28
N LYS A 174 -4.27 23.17 1.64
CA LYS A 174 -2.81 23.34 1.55
C LYS A 174 -2.06 22.30 2.38
N LEU A 175 -2.62 21.90 3.52
CA LEU A 175 -2.05 20.85 4.36
C LEU A 175 -1.97 19.50 3.62
N LEU A 176 -3.04 19.10 2.92
CA LEU A 176 -3.06 17.84 2.17
C LEU A 176 -2.04 17.85 1.02
N LEU A 177 -1.87 19.01 0.36
CA LEU A 177 -0.82 19.20 -0.64
C LEU A 177 0.57 19.00 -0.03
N VAL A 178 0.89 19.68 1.07
CA VAL A 178 2.19 19.58 1.75
C VAL A 178 2.48 18.14 2.19
N LEU A 179 1.49 17.47 2.79
CA LEU A 179 1.62 16.07 3.21
C LEU A 179 1.86 15.14 2.01
N SER A 180 1.22 15.39 0.87
CA SER A 180 1.38 14.56 -0.34
C SER A 180 2.76 14.75 -0.98
N VAL A 181 3.28 15.98 -0.98
CA VAL A 181 4.66 16.26 -1.41
C VAL A 181 5.66 15.60 -0.47
N LEU A 182 5.49 15.73 0.85
CA LEU A 182 6.35 15.10 1.84
C LEU A 182 6.33 13.57 1.72
N ALA A 183 5.15 12.99 1.51
CA ALA A 183 4.97 11.56 1.27
C ALA A 183 5.72 11.09 0.01
N ALA A 184 5.64 11.83 -1.10
CA ALA A 184 6.37 11.50 -2.32
C ALA A 184 7.90 11.61 -2.13
N THR A 185 8.38 12.65 -1.44
CA THR A 185 9.79 12.79 -1.10
C THR A 185 10.28 11.64 -0.22
N LEU A 186 9.49 11.23 0.77
CA LEU A 186 9.80 10.09 1.62
C LEU A 186 9.84 8.77 0.82
N TYR A 187 8.92 8.59 -0.13
CA TYR A 187 8.93 7.42 -1.03
C TYR A 187 10.23 7.37 -1.85
N VAL A 188 10.59 8.48 -2.50
CA VAL A 188 11.82 8.60 -3.30
C VAL A 188 13.04 8.30 -2.44
N PHE A 189 13.12 8.92 -1.26
CA PHE A 189 14.21 8.71 -0.32
C PHE A 189 14.35 7.25 0.09
N LEU A 190 13.25 6.58 0.47
CA LEU A 190 13.26 5.17 0.85
C LEU A 190 13.73 4.28 -0.31
N VAL A 191 13.26 4.51 -1.53
CA VAL A 191 13.69 3.74 -2.70
C VAL A 191 15.18 3.93 -2.98
N LEU A 192 15.67 5.17 -2.96
CA LEU A 192 17.08 5.46 -3.24
C LEU A 192 18.03 4.92 -2.16
N VAL A 193 17.67 5.05 -0.88
CA VAL A 193 18.48 4.49 0.23
C VAL A 193 18.53 2.97 0.14
N ASN A 194 17.39 2.30 -0.08
CA ASN A 194 17.38 0.85 -0.22
C ASN A 194 18.12 0.40 -1.49
N LEU A 195 18.03 1.15 -2.59
CA LEU A 195 18.78 0.85 -3.80
C LEU A 195 20.29 0.98 -3.57
N GLY A 196 20.74 2.07 -2.96
CA GLY A 196 22.15 2.29 -2.62
C GLY A 196 22.70 1.23 -1.68
N TYR A 197 21.92 0.83 -0.67
CA TYR A 197 22.29 -0.25 0.23
C TYR A 197 22.38 -1.61 -0.48
N ILE A 198 21.32 -2.01 -1.19
CA ILE A 198 21.26 -3.32 -1.84
C ILE A 198 22.25 -3.40 -3.00
N MET A 199 22.58 -2.31 -3.71
CA MET A 199 23.56 -2.33 -4.82
C MET A 199 25.01 -2.16 -4.37
N CYS A 200 25.28 -1.23 -3.44
CA CYS A 200 26.64 -0.76 -3.16
C CYS A 200 27.08 -0.95 -1.71
N ASP A 201 26.25 -1.59 -0.87
CA ASP A 201 26.48 -1.73 0.58
C ASP A 201 26.69 -0.38 1.29
N MET A 202 26.15 0.70 0.71
CA MET A 202 26.20 2.04 1.29
C MET A 202 25.09 2.15 2.34
N SER A 203 25.31 1.58 3.53
CA SER A 203 24.46 1.85 4.68
C SER A 203 24.94 3.08 5.43
N PRO A 204 24.09 4.09 5.65
CA PRO A 204 24.32 5.01 6.74
C PRO A 204 24.11 4.27 8.08
N ASP A 205 24.94 4.57 9.07
CA ASP A 205 24.84 4.03 10.44
C ASP A 205 23.65 4.65 11.21
N TRP A 206 22.44 4.35 10.75
CA TRP A 206 21.21 4.82 11.37
C TRP A 206 20.66 3.79 12.33
N PHE A 207 20.47 4.22 13.58
CA PHE A 207 19.88 3.41 14.64
C PHE A 207 18.64 4.10 15.19
N LEU A 208 17.55 3.35 15.32
CA LEU A 208 16.33 3.78 16.00
C LEU A 208 16.12 2.89 17.21
N MET A 209 16.09 3.47 18.41
CA MET A 209 15.96 2.71 19.68
C MET A 209 17.00 1.58 19.82
N GLY A 210 18.22 1.81 19.34
CA GLY A 210 19.31 0.82 19.37
C GLY A 210 19.29 -0.22 18.23
N TYR A 211 18.38 -0.08 17.26
CA TYR A 211 18.21 -1.04 16.17
C TYR A 211 18.58 -0.48 14.80
N PRO A 212 19.27 -1.26 13.95
CA PRO A 212 19.71 -0.78 12.64
C PRO A 212 18.50 -0.53 11.72
N VAL A 213 18.42 0.68 11.17
CA VAL A 213 17.34 1.16 10.29
C VAL A 213 17.72 0.89 8.84
N GLN A 214 17.88 -0.39 8.50
CA GLN A 214 18.29 -0.80 7.16
C GLN A 214 17.61 -2.09 6.74
N PHE A 215 17.62 -2.34 5.43
CA PHE A 215 17.28 -3.66 4.90
C PHE A 215 18.29 -4.70 5.41
N PRO A 216 17.91 -5.97 5.68
CA PRO A 216 16.56 -6.54 5.72
C PRO A 216 15.88 -6.43 7.10
N TYR A 217 16.39 -5.63 8.02
CA TYR A 217 15.82 -5.46 9.37
C TYR A 217 14.47 -4.73 9.34
N LEU A 218 14.26 -3.86 8.35
CA LEU A 218 12.99 -3.20 8.12
C LEU A 218 12.24 -3.80 6.95
N ASN A 219 10.94 -4.04 7.15
CA ASN A 219 10.03 -4.46 6.09
C ASN A 219 9.57 -3.24 5.28
N PHE A 220 10.51 -2.58 4.58
CA PHE A 220 10.23 -1.36 3.83
C PHE A 220 9.09 -1.46 2.79
N PRO A 221 8.77 -2.62 2.17
CA PRO A 221 7.65 -2.70 1.23
C PRO A 221 6.30 -2.31 1.84
N ILE A 222 6.06 -2.56 3.13
CA ILE A 222 4.81 -2.13 3.79
C ILE A 222 4.76 -0.60 3.93
N ALA A 223 5.90 0.05 4.19
CA ALA A 223 5.98 1.50 4.27
C ALA A 223 5.72 2.14 2.90
N LEU A 224 6.34 1.60 1.85
CA LEU A 224 6.08 2.04 0.46
C LEU A 224 4.61 1.84 0.08
N PHE A 225 3.99 0.71 0.45
CA PHE A 225 2.57 0.45 0.23
C PHE A 225 1.68 1.52 0.89
N LEU A 226 1.92 1.84 2.17
CA LEU A 226 1.13 2.84 2.90
C LEU A 226 1.29 4.24 2.31
N ILE A 227 2.51 4.65 1.97
CA ILE A 227 2.80 5.94 1.35
C ILE A 227 2.17 6.03 -0.05
N HIS A 228 2.27 4.97 -0.85
CA HIS A 228 1.65 4.86 -2.16
C HIS A 228 0.14 5.07 -2.07
N HIS A 229 -0.52 4.37 -1.15
CA HIS A 229 -1.95 4.52 -0.95
C HIS A 229 -2.31 5.91 -0.42
N PHE A 230 -1.52 6.49 0.46
CA PHE A 230 -1.74 7.84 0.95
C PHE A 230 -1.77 8.85 -0.20
N ILE A 231 -0.79 8.83 -1.10
CA ILE A 231 -0.73 9.73 -2.26
C ILE A 231 -1.94 9.52 -3.18
N LEU A 232 -2.30 8.26 -3.45
CA LEU A 232 -3.44 7.93 -4.32
C LEU A 232 -4.83 8.20 -3.68
N ASN A 233 -4.91 8.67 -2.43
CA ASN A 233 -6.19 9.07 -1.82
C ASN A 233 -6.70 10.41 -2.37
N ALA A 234 -5.88 11.19 -3.07
CA ALA A 234 -6.31 12.47 -3.61
C ALA A 234 -7.31 12.29 -4.77
N HIS A 235 -8.50 12.88 -4.62
CA HIS A 235 -9.56 12.86 -5.62
C HIS A 235 -10.10 14.27 -5.83
N LYS A 236 -10.34 14.62 -7.10
CA LYS A 236 -10.96 15.90 -7.44
C LYS A 236 -12.47 15.72 -7.51
N GLN A 237 -13.19 16.42 -6.66
CA GLN A 237 -14.65 16.50 -6.76
C GLN A 237 -15.03 17.37 -7.96
N LEU A 238 -15.95 16.87 -8.78
CA LEU A 238 -16.54 17.60 -9.88
C LEU A 238 -17.83 18.27 -9.42
N PRO A 239 -18.34 19.26 -10.18
CA PRO A 239 -19.65 19.82 -9.93
C PRO A 239 -20.73 18.73 -9.91
N HIS A 240 -21.70 18.87 -9.01
CA HIS A 240 -22.81 17.93 -8.91
C HIS A 240 -23.67 17.93 -10.18
N VAL A 241 -24.29 16.78 -10.44
CA VAL A 241 -25.31 16.59 -11.47
C VAL A 241 -26.50 15.90 -10.82
N ILE A 242 -27.70 16.37 -11.12
CA ILE A 242 -28.93 15.75 -10.63
C ILE A 242 -29.49 14.90 -11.76
N TYR A 243 -29.71 13.62 -11.49
CA TYR A 243 -30.35 12.71 -12.42
C TYR A 243 -31.82 12.57 -12.06
N GLU A 244 -32.70 12.78 -13.04
CA GLU A 244 -34.11 12.43 -12.95
C GLU A 244 -34.29 11.09 -13.64
N VAL A 245 -34.51 10.03 -12.86
CA VAL A 245 -34.71 8.67 -13.38
C VAL A 245 -36.21 8.38 -13.38
N THR A 246 -36.82 8.35 -14.56
CA THR A 246 -38.28 8.27 -14.67
C THR A 246 -38.83 6.90 -14.30
N GLU A 247 -38.15 5.80 -14.68
CA GLU A 247 -38.61 4.44 -14.38
C GLU A 247 -38.61 4.12 -12.88
N GLU A 248 -37.58 4.57 -12.17
CA GLU A 248 -37.47 4.35 -10.72
C GLU A 248 -38.20 5.44 -9.91
N ASP A 249 -38.68 6.51 -10.57
CA ASP A 249 -39.34 7.67 -9.98
C ASP A 249 -38.50 8.32 -8.85
N VAL A 250 -37.22 8.61 -9.14
CA VAL A 250 -36.28 9.19 -8.18
C VAL A 250 -35.44 10.31 -8.78
N PHE A 251 -35.23 11.38 -8.01
CA PHE A 251 -34.13 12.32 -8.24
C PHE A 251 -32.88 11.88 -7.46
N ALA A 252 -31.75 11.81 -8.14
CA ALA A 252 -30.47 11.45 -7.54
C ALA A 252 -29.44 12.56 -7.71
N TYR A 253 -28.97 13.07 -6.59
CA TYR A 253 -27.88 14.02 -6.50
C TYR A 253 -26.54 13.27 -6.54
N VAL A 254 -25.79 13.46 -7.62
CA VAL A 254 -24.53 12.74 -7.86
C VAL A 254 -23.34 13.70 -7.79
N LEU A 255 -22.47 13.47 -6.82
CA LEU A 255 -21.16 14.11 -6.67
C LEU A 255 -20.10 13.23 -7.31
N ARG A 256 -19.78 13.50 -8.58
CA ARG A 256 -18.71 12.76 -9.29
C ARG A 256 -17.35 13.15 -8.74
N ALA A 257 -16.44 12.17 -8.67
CA ALA A 257 -15.05 12.40 -8.32
C ALA A 257 -14.13 11.76 -9.36
N LYS A 258 -13.01 12.43 -9.67
CA LYS A 258 -11.96 11.90 -10.54
C LYS A 258 -10.70 11.54 -9.74
N CYS A 259 -10.05 10.45 -10.15
CA CYS A 259 -8.73 10.04 -9.66
C CYS A 259 -7.60 10.86 -10.31
N LEU A 260 -6.38 10.76 -9.77
CA LEU A 260 -5.18 11.45 -10.31
C LEU A 260 -4.83 11.10 -11.76
N ASN A 261 -5.35 9.99 -12.29
CA ASN A 261 -5.24 9.59 -13.70
C ASN A 261 -6.39 10.13 -14.57
N TRP A 262 -7.23 11.04 -14.06
CA TRP A 262 -8.42 11.60 -14.70
C TRP A 262 -9.59 10.65 -14.95
N ALA A 263 -9.47 9.39 -14.57
CA ALA A 263 -10.58 8.44 -14.62
C ALA A 263 -11.63 8.76 -13.54
N ASP A 264 -12.90 8.45 -13.82
CA ASP A 264 -13.96 8.52 -12.81
C ASP A 264 -13.71 7.51 -11.68
N CYS A 265 -13.88 7.98 -10.46
CA CYS A 265 -13.62 7.20 -9.26
C CYS A 265 -14.93 6.65 -8.72
N HIS A 266 -15.16 5.34 -8.87
CA HIS A 266 -16.31 4.69 -8.25
C HIS A 266 -16.23 4.79 -6.71
N PHE A 267 -15.06 4.67 -6.10
CA PHE A 267 -14.88 4.82 -4.64
C PHE A 267 -15.31 6.22 -4.12
N ALA A 268 -14.78 7.29 -4.70
CA ALA A 268 -14.97 8.66 -4.18
C ALA A 268 -16.26 9.34 -4.65
N THR A 269 -16.89 8.87 -5.72
CA THR A 269 -18.18 9.41 -6.20
C THR A 269 -19.28 9.16 -5.17
N GLN A 270 -20.16 10.12 -4.88
CA GLN A 270 -21.26 9.94 -3.93
C GLN A 270 -22.61 10.12 -4.65
N ILE A 271 -23.60 9.31 -4.27
CA ILE A 271 -24.96 9.36 -4.80
C ILE A 271 -25.90 9.50 -3.60
N HIS A 272 -26.70 10.56 -3.62
CA HIS A 272 -27.72 10.83 -2.62
C HIS A 272 -29.08 10.87 -3.31
N LEU A 273 -30.00 10.02 -2.87
CA LEU A 273 -31.37 10.07 -3.37
C LEU A 273 -32.09 11.23 -2.67
N LEU A 274 -32.76 12.08 -3.45
CA LEU A 274 -33.59 13.13 -2.90
C LEU A 274 -34.93 12.52 -2.45
N LEU A 275 -35.52 13.13 -1.42
CA LEU A 275 -36.81 12.68 -0.88
C LEU A 275 -37.99 12.99 -1.81
N VAL A 276 -37.86 14.04 -2.63
CA VAL A 276 -38.86 14.44 -3.61
C VAL A 276 -38.84 13.45 -4.76
N ARG A 277 -40.03 12.99 -5.18
CA ARG A 277 -40.17 12.13 -6.36
C ARG A 277 -40.52 12.96 -7.60
N PRO A 278 -40.00 12.61 -8.79
CA PRO A 278 -40.39 13.23 -10.06
C PRO A 278 -41.91 13.29 -10.25
N SER A 279 -42.63 12.19 -10.00
CA SER A 279 -44.08 12.08 -10.16
C SER A 279 -44.90 13.05 -9.30
N SER A 280 -44.39 13.40 -8.12
CA SER A 280 -45.06 14.28 -7.14
C SER A 280 -44.42 15.67 -7.05
N CYS A 281 -43.47 16.00 -7.94
CA CYS A 281 -42.68 17.21 -7.85
C CYS A 281 -43.48 18.43 -8.35
N THR A 282 -43.64 19.43 -7.50
CA THR A 282 -44.29 20.69 -7.91
C THR A 282 -43.33 21.56 -8.73
N PHE A 283 -43.88 22.52 -9.50
CA PHE A 283 -43.07 23.44 -10.30
C PHE A 283 -42.07 24.25 -9.44
N GLN A 284 -42.46 24.63 -8.22
CA GLN A 284 -41.57 25.32 -7.27
C GLN A 284 -40.43 24.40 -6.80
N GLN A 285 -40.74 23.17 -6.38
CA GLN A 285 -39.72 22.20 -5.96
C GLN A 285 -38.74 21.85 -7.09
N ARG A 286 -39.23 21.72 -8.33
CA ARG A 286 -38.38 21.47 -9.49
C ARG A 286 -37.44 22.65 -9.77
N ARG A 287 -37.87 23.87 -9.48
CA ARG A 287 -37.05 25.09 -9.59
C ARG A 287 -35.97 25.15 -8.50
N GLU A 288 -36.27 24.68 -7.29
CA GLU A 288 -35.34 24.58 -6.16
C GLU A 288 -34.27 23.49 -6.36
N ILE A 289 -34.63 22.38 -7.01
CA ILE A 289 -33.68 21.32 -7.42
C ILE A 289 -32.61 21.88 -8.38
N GLY A 290 -32.93 22.92 -9.13
CA GLY A 290 -31.97 23.69 -9.92
C GLY A 290 -31.82 23.24 -11.38
N GLN A 291 -30.88 23.85 -12.10
CA GLN A 291 -30.82 23.81 -13.57
C GLN A 291 -29.99 22.67 -14.19
N ARG A 292 -29.30 21.85 -13.38
CA ARG A 292 -28.44 20.74 -13.88
C ARG A 292 -29.11 19.38 -13.72
N VAL A 293 -30.39 19.31 -14.11
CA VAL A 293 -31.15 18.07 -14.15
C VAL A 293 -30.91 17.38 -15.49
N LYS A 294 -30.36 16.17 -15.45
CA LYS A 294 -30.22 15.29 -16.60
C LYS A 294 -31.34 14.26 -16.53
N LEU A 295 -32.24 14.31 -17.51
CA LEU A 295 -33.31 13.32 -17.66
C LEU A 295 -32.72 12.02 -18.20
N VAL A 296 -33.09 10.90 -17.57
CA VAL A 296 -32.70 9.55 -17.97
C VAL A 296 -33.91 8.65 -17.77
N ASN A 297 -34.28 7.83 -18.75
CA ASN A 297 -35.47 7.00 -18.60
C ASN A 297 -35.22 5.85 -17.63
N SER A 298 -34.10 5.15 -17.85
CA SER A 298 -33.68 3.97 -17.10
C SER A 298 -32.27 4.13 -16.55
N VAL A 299 -31.97 3.52 -15.40
CA VAL A 299 -30.60 3.45 -14.85
C VAL A 299 -29.61 2.83 -15.87
N ASN A 300 -30.11 2.01 -16.79
CA ASN A 300 -29.32 1.36 -17.84
C ASN A 300 -28.77 2.33 -18.90
N GLU A 301 -29.36 3.51 -19.05
CA GLU A 301 -28.89 4.56 -19.97
C GLU A 301 -27.69 5.35 -19.39
N MET A 302 -27.38 5.15 -18.11
CA MET A 302 -26.18 5.72 -17.48
C MET A 302 -24.92 4.95 -17.88
N GLU A 303 -23.74 5.56 -17.67
CA GLU A 303 -22.47 4.84 -17.82
C GLU A 303 -22.47 3.58 -16.91
N PRO A 304 -21.95 2.41 -17.37
CA PRO A 304 -22.13 1.14 -16.67
C PRO A 304 -21.68 1.17 -15.20
N TRP A 305 -20.53 1.78 -14.91
CA TRP A 305 -20.02 1.90 -13.54
C TRP A 305 -20.91 2.78 -12.65
N LEU A 306 -21.58 3.79 -13.23
CA LEU A 306 -22.48 4.69 -12.50
C LEU A 306 -23.82 3.99 -12.25
N ALA A 307 -24.32 3.26 -13.24
CA ALA A 307 -25.52 2.43 -13.14
C ALA A 307 -25.39 1.39 -12.01
N ASP A 308 -24.26 0.67 -11.96
CA ASP A 308 -23.99 -0.31 -10.91
C ASP A 308 -23.95 0.33 -9.52
N LYS A 309 -23.30 1.50 -9.39
CA LYS A 309 -23.30 2.25 -8.13
C LYS A 309 -24.70 2.67 -7.74
N PHE A 310 -25.50 3.15 -8.69
CA PHE A 310 -26.86 3.61 -8.48
C PHE A 310 -27.76 2.48 -7.97
N ARG A 311 -27.70 1.30 -8.60
CA ARG A 311 -28.43 0.10 -8.16
C ARG A 311 -28.05 -0.29 -6.74
N SER A 312 -26.76 -0.24 -6.39
CA SER A 312 -26.31 -0.54 -5.03
C SER A 312 -26.90 0.41 -3.97
N VAL A 313 -27.14 1.67 -4.34
CA VAL A 313 -27.75 2.69 -3.47
C VAL A 313 -29.25 2.48 -3.37
N LEU A 314 -29.94 2.23 -4.50
CA LEU A 314 -31.37 1.91 -4.53
C LEU A 314 -31.71 0.66 -3.70
N LEU A 315 -30.90 -0.40 -3.80
CA LEU A 315 -31.08 -1.63 -3.02
C LEU A 315 -30.93 -1.39 -1.52
N LYS A 316 -30.03 -0.49 -1.12
CA LYS A 316 -29.85 -0.11 0.29
C LYS A 316 -30.96 0.81 0.81
N SER A 317 -31.62 1.56 -0.07
CA SER A 317 -32.69 2.50 0.29
C SER A 317 -34.09 1.89 0.26
N LYS A 318 -34.31 0.78 -0.45
CA LYS A 318 -35.56 0.03 -0.36
C LYS A 318 -35.64 -0.59 1.05
N PRO A 319 -36.67 -0.30 1.86
CA PRO A 319 -36.87 -1.04 3.09
C PRO A 319 -37.00 -2.52 2.72
N SER A 320 -36.23 -3.38 3.37
CA SER A 320 -36.39 -4.83 3.27
C SER A 320 -37.81 -5.18 3.76
N TYR A 321 -38.78 -5.17 2.84
CA TYR A 321 -39.98 -5.94 3.05
C TYR A 321 -39.51 -7.39 2.98
N THR A 322 -39.24 -7.98 4.14
CA THR A 322 -39.40 -9.41 4.32
C THR A 322 -40.82 -9.71 3.88
N VAL A 323 -40.95 -10.16 2.63
CA VAL A 323 -42.14 -10.87 2.18
C VAL A 323 -42.17 -12.13 3.05
N SER A 324 -42.93 -12.07 4.13
CA SER A 324 -43.43 -13.28 4.76
C SER A 324 -44.29 -13.94 3.69
N PHE A 325 -43.75 -15.01 3.10
CA PHE A 325 -44.59 -15.97 2.40
C PHE A 325 -45.38 -16.70 3.49
N ASN A 326 -46.50 -16.11 3.88
CA ASN A 326 -47.60 -16.86 4.47
C ASN A 326 -48.49 -17.35 3.34
N ASN A 327 -48.61 -18.68 3.28
CA ASN A 327 -49.67 -19.49 2.68
C ASN A 327 -49.76 -19.51 1.15
N CYS A 328 -49.23 -20.58 0.54
CA CYS A 328 -50.01 -21.80 0.27
C CYS A 328 -49.08 -23.02 0.38
#